data_AF-A0A1Z8RFJ1-F1
#
_entry.id   AF-A0A1Z8RFJ1-F1
#
_cell.length_a   1.000
_cell.length_b   1.000
_cell.length_c   1.000
_cell.angle_alpha   90.00
_cell.angle_beta   90.00
_cell.angle_gamma   90.00
#
_symmetry.space_group_name_H-M   'P 1'
#
loop_
_entity.id
_entity.type
_entity.pdbx_description
1 polymer ?
#
loop_
_entity_poly.entity_id
_entity_poly.type
_entity_poly.pdbx_seq_one_letter_code
_entity_poly.pdbx_strand_id
1 'polypeptide(L)'
;MRYDNILQTVGSTPVVRINKLCERSVELFAKVESFNPMGSVKDRLAVGVIEDAERSGALKPGQTVIEATSGNTGIGLAMVCAAKGYPLVVTMAENFSLERRKMLRFLGAKVVLTPASEKGSGMLAKAVELSEKHGWFLSRQFENESNADVHSRTTAREILSDFDDGLDYFVTGYGTGGTLKGVARVLKEESPDTCVIVCEPDNAPLLGSGIAQGGGSHPMFRPHLMQGWTPDFISKLTGDASDLVDGIIAVNGQYALECSQRLAKEEGIFVGISAGATLAAALTLAENAPEGSRILCMLPDTGERYLSTPLFEGIEADMNADEMEISQSTPLARFDAPPPCEDNEDEEQQDSAPEPPSTFIAGSEKGREFVNEFVNSTDEPVVMFALEWCEFCWAVRKLFADRNIPYRSIDLDSVVYQTDNLGGEIRAALTERTGMPTIPQVFVGGEFVGGCTEVFDAYREKQLQGLLANAEVSYDRNDEVDPYQFMPGWLHAR
;
A
#
# COMPACT_ATOMS: atom_id res chain seq x y z
N MET A 1 -4.05 -22.94 -15.08
CA MET A 1 -3.83 -23.72 -13.84
C MET A 1 -4.97 -23.40 -12.87
N ARG A 2 -5.42 -24.33 -12.03
CA ARG A 2 -6.40 -24.08 -10.96
C ARG A 2 -5.73 -24.39 -9.63
N TYR A 3 -5.98 -23.56 -8.62
CA TYR A 3 -5.43 -23.70 -7.26
C TYR A 3 -6.59 -23.85 -6.27
N ASP A 4 -6.41 -24.64 -5.22
CA ASP A 4 -7.40 -24.86 -4.16
C ASP A 4 -7.47 -23.70 -3.18
N ASN A 5 -6.34 -22.99 -2.98
CA ASN A 5 -6.26 -21.80 -2.16
C ASN A 5 -5.07 -20.91 -2.56
N ILE A 6 -5.06 -19.69 -2.03
CA ILE A 6 -4.06 -18.66 -2.34
C ILE A 6 -2.62 -19.05 -1.96
N LEU A 7 -2.42 -19.93 -0.98
CA LEU A 7 -1.08 -20.31 -0.53
C LEU A 7 -0.36 -21.17 -1.58
N GLN A 8 -1.09 -21.86 -2.45
CA GLN A 8 -0.51 -22.64 -3.56
C GLN A 8 0.07 -21.75 -4.67
N THR A 9 -0.16 -20.43 -4.63
CA THR A 9 0.44 -19.47 -5.56
C THR A 9 1.69 -18.80 -4.98
N VAL A 10 2.13 -19.19 -3.78
CA VAL A 10 3.39 -18.71 -3.19
C VAL A 10 4.56 -19.41 -3.86
N GLY A 11 5.54 -18.62 -4.29
CA GLY A 11 6.71 -19.11 -5.04
C GLY A 11 6.49 -19.18 -6.54
N SER A 12 7.35 -19.93 -7.23
CA SER A 12 7.41 -19.97 -8.71
C SER A 12 7.44 -18.56 -9.33
N THR A 13 8.20 -17.65 -8.70
CA THR A 13 8.30 -16.25 -9.12
C THR A 13 9.18 -16.14 -10.37
N PRO A 14 8.92 -15.18 -11.27
CA PRO A 14 9.67 -15.08 -12.51
C PRO A 14 11.10 -14.59 -12.29
N VAL A 15 12.03 -15.09 -13.11
CA VAL A 15 13.33 -14.45 -13.38
C VAL A 15 13.17 -13.59 -14.63
N VAL A 16 13.57 -12.33 -14.54
CA VAL A 16 13.46 -11.36 -15.63
C VAL A 16 14.85 -10.81 -15.96
N ARG A 17 15.20 -10.77 -17.25
CA ARG A 17 16.44 -10.15 -17.73
C ARG A 17 16.34 -8.63 -17.63
N ILE A 18 17.38 -7.98 -17.12
CA ILE A 18 17.55 -6.53 -17.11
C ILE A 18 18.24 -6.13 -18.42
N ASN A 19 17.59 -5.29 -19.23
CA ASN A 19 18.00 -5.05 -20.62
C ASN A 19 18.71 -3.71 -20.85
N LYS A 20 18.29 -2.66 -20.14
CA LYS A 20 18.75 -1.28 -20.32
C LYS A 20 19.71 -0.83 -19.23
N LEU A 21 19.51 -1.30 -18.00
CA LEU A 21 20.29 -0.80 -16.86
C LEU A 21 21.72 -1.35 -16.79
N CYS A 22 22.02 -2.40 -17.55
CA CYS A 22 23.36 -2.99 -17.63
C CYS A 22 23.89 -2.91 -19.07
N GLU A 23 24.78 -1.94 -19.33
CA GLU A 23 25.34 -1.68 -20.67
C GLU A 23 26.56 -2.56 -21.01
N ARG A 24 26.87 -3.55 -20.18
CA ARG A 24 28.07 -4.40 -20.28
C ARG A 24 27.73 -5.72 -20.97
N SER A 25 28.76 -6.41 -21.46
CA SER A 25 28.64 -7.77 -21.99
C SER A 25 28.43 -8.82 -20.88
N VAL A 26 27.53 -8.59 -19.94
CA VAL A 26 27.10 -9.57 -18.92
C VAL A 26 25.60 -9.79 -19.06
N GLU A 27 25.12 -10.93 -18.56
CA GLU A 27 23.69 -11.22 -18.50
C GLU A 27 23.18 -10.98 -17.08
N LEU A 28 22.51 -9.84 -16.86
CA LEU A 28 21.93 -9.50 -15.57
C LEU A 28 20.45 -9.89 -15.52
N PHE A 29 20.09 -10.63 -14.48
CA PHE A 29 18.75 -11.11 -14.20
C PHE A 29 18.28 -10.70 -12.80
N ALA A 30 16.96 -10.69 -12.63
CA ALA A 30 16.28 -10.35 -11.40
C ALA A 30 15.22 -11.39 -11.05
N LYS A 31 15.25 -11.95 -9.83
CA LYS A 31 14.17 -12.80 -9.29
C LYS A 31 13.13 -11.90 -8.65
N VAL A 32 11.95 -11.79 -9.26
CA VAL A 32 10.94 -10.78 -8.91
C VAL A 32 9.95 -11.33 -7.89
N GLU A 33 10.26 -11.18 -6.60
CA GLU A 33 9.47 -11.76 -5.51
C GLU A 33 8.15 -11.01 -5.22
N SER A 34 7.89 -9.89 -5.90
CA SER A 34 6.60 -9.20 -5.87
C SER A 34 5.47 -9.98 -6.57
N PHE A 35 5.78 -11.09 -7.26
CA PHE A 35 4.78 -12.01 -7.81
C PHE A 35 4.19 -12.99 -6.80
N ASN A 36 4.76 -13.07 -5.58
CA ASN A 36 4.06 -13.74 -4.50
C ASN A 36 2.71 -13.05 -4.22
N PRO A 37 1.68 -13.74 -3.70
CA PRO A 37 0.31 -13.23 -3.60
C PRO A 37 0.16 -11.94 -2.76
N MET A 38 0.99 -11.75 -1.73
CA MET A 38 1.02 -10.48 -1.01
C MET A 38 2.07 -9.51 -1.56
N GLY A 39 2.90 -9.90 -2.51
CA GLY A 39 3.86 -9.02 -3.16
C GLY A 39 5.22 -8.95 -2.47
N SER A 40 5.64 -10.00 -1.76
CA SER A 40 7.00 -10.08 -1.23
C SER A 40 7.51 -11.50 -0.97
N VAL A 41 8.83 -11.63 -0.89
CA VAL A 41 9.56 -12.86 -0.55
C VAL A 41 9.15 -13.47 0.80
N LYS A 42 8.56 -12.68 1.71
CA LYS A 42 8.18 -13.13 3.05
C LYS A 42 6.95 -14.03 3.07
N ASP A 43 6.23 -14.13 1.97
CA ASP A 43 5.13 -15.09 1.83
C ASP A 43 5.66 -16.52 1.91
N ARG A 44 6.85 -16.77 1.33
CA ARG A 44 7.56 -18.06 1.44
C ARG A 44 7.89 -18.39 2.88
N LEU A 45 8.47 -17.45 3.62
CA LEU A 45 8.77 -17.61 5.05
C LEU A 45 7.49 -17.95 5.82
N ALA A 46 6.41 -17.19 5.61
CA ALA A 46 5.16 -17.38 6.33
C ALA A 46 4.56 -18.77 6.09
N VAL A 47 4.52 -19.23 4.84
CA VAL A 47 4.07 -20.60 4.51
C VAL A 47 4.99 -21.63 5.16
N GLY A 48 6.31 -21.50 4.96
CA GLY A 48 7.29 -22.46 5.44
C GLY A 48 7.26 -22.65 6.96
N VAL A 49 7.20 -21.56 7.72
CA VAL A 49 7.17 -21.60 9.19
C VAL A 49 5.86 -22.18 9.71
N ILE A 50 4.71 -21.79 9.16
CA ILE A 50 3.42 -22.28 9.63
C ILE A 50 3.23 -23.76 9.29
N GLU A 51 3.54 -24.18 8.07
CA GLU A 51 3.39 -25.59 7.68
C GLU A 51 4.35 -26.53 8.43
N ASP A 52 5.55 -26.07 8.75
CA ASP A 52 6.46 -26.82 9.61
C ASP A 52 5.94 -26.92 11.06
N ALA A 53 5.39 -25.82 11.60
CA ALA A 53 4.80 -25.82 12.94
C ALA A 53 3.56 -26.72 13.02
N GLU A 54 2.74 -26.78 11.97
CA GLU A 54 1.62 -27.71 11.84
C GLU A 54 2.11 -29.16 11.79
N ARG A 55 3.09 -29.46 10.94
CA ARG A 55 3.65 -30.81 10.77
C ARG A 55 4.33 -31.34 12.03
N SER A 56 5.05 -30.49 12.75
CA SER A 56 5.73 -30.85 14.01
C SER A 56 4.77 -30.90 15.20
N GLY A 57 3.55 -30.37 15.07
CA GLY A 57 2.59 -30.22 16.16
C GLY A 57 2.89 -29.06 17.12
N ALA A 58 3.87 -28.21 16.80
CA ALA A 58 4.19 -27.00 17.56
C ALA A 58 3.08 -25.95 17.50
N LEU A 59 2.35 -25.90 16.37
CA LEU A 59 1.15 -25.08 16.18
C LEU A 59 -0.10 -25.99 16.15
N LYS A 60 -1.05 -25.73 17.04
CA LYS A 60 -2.32 -26.47 17.14
C LYS A 60 -3.44 -25.72 16.41
N PRO A 61 -4.46 -26.42 15.87
CA PRO A 61 -5.60 -25.77 15.23
C PRO A 61 -6.23 -24.69 16.13
N GLY A 62 -6.42 -23.48 15.58
CA GLY A 62 -6.99 -22.33 16.30
C GLY A 62 -6.05 -21.64 17.31
N GLN A 63 -4.82 -22.13 17.50
CA GLN A 63 -3.82 -21.45 18.34
C GLN A 63 -3.39 -20.14 17.68
N THR A 64 -3.23 -19.08 18.47
CA THR A 64 -2.77 -17.79 17.97
C THR A 64 -1.29 -17.86 17.57
N VAL A 65 -0.99 -17.26 16.43
CA VAL A 65 0.38 -16.96 15.97
C VAL A 65 0.75 -15.55 16.42
N ILE A 66 1.99 -15.37 16.84
CA ILE A 66 2.54 -14.05 17.18
C ILE A 66 3.93 -13.85 16.57
N GLU A 67 4.23 -12.63 16.13
CA GLU A 67 5.55 -12.25 15.63
C GLU A 67 5.86 -10.77 15.90
N ALA A 68 7.13 -10.46 16.12
CA ALA A 68 7.67 -9.12 16.13
C ALA A 68 8.16 -8.75 14.72
N THR A 69 7.43 -7.85 14.05
CA THR A 69 7.78 -7.47 12.68
C THR A 69 7.14 -6.14 12.30
N SER A 70 7.88 -5.38 11.50
CA SER A 70 7.50 -4.06 11.03
C SER A 70 7.00 -4.02 9.58
N GLY A 71 6.97 -5.16 8.90
CA GLY A 71 6.76 -5.18 7.45
C GLY A 71 6.30 -6.52 6.90
N ASN A 72 7.03 -6.99 5.89
CA ASN A 72 6.58 -8.03 4.97
C ASN A 72 6.26 -9.38 5.66
N THR A 73 7.00 -9.75 6.72
CA THR A 73 6.72 -10.99 7.48
C THR A 73 5.34 -10.99 8.10
N GLY A 74 4.92 -9.87 8.69
CA GLY A 74 3.59 -9.78 9.33
C GLY A 74 2.48 -9.92 8.31
N ILE A 75 2.68 -9.39 7.10
CA ILE A 75 1.70 -9.40 6.02
C ILE A 75 1.58 -10.81 5.43
N GLY A 76 2.70 -11.48 5.17
CA GLY A 76 2.72 -12.88 4.75
C GLY A 76 2.07 -13.80 5.79
N LEU A 77 2.39 -13.60 7.08
CA LEU A 77 1.74 -14.34 8.16
C LEU A 77 0.24 -14.05 8.23
N ALA A 78 -0.21 -12.81 8.01
CA ALA A 78 -1.62 -12.46 8.04
C ALA A 78 -2.40 -13.20 6.95
N MET A 79 -1.86 -13.28 5.73
CA MET A 79 -2.42 -14.08 4.65
C MET A 79 -2.51 -15.56 5.03
N VAL A 80 -1.40 -16.17 5.49
CA VAL A 80 -1.35 -17.59 5.83
C VAL A 80 -2.32 -17.92 6.98
N CYS A 81 -2.34 -17.08 8.01
CA CYS A 81 -3.22 -17.23 9.16
C CYS A 81 -4.70 -17.10 8.75
N ALA A 82 -5.05 -16.12 7.90
CA ALA A 82 -6.40 -15.97 7.37
C ALA A 82 -6.83 -17.20 6.54
N ALA A 83 -5.96 -17.70 5.67
CA ALA A 83 -6.25 -18.86 4.83
C ALA A 83 -6.37 -20.19 5.61
N LYS A 84 -5.59 -20.35 6.68
CA LYS A 84 -5.55 -21.58 7.51
C LYS A 84 -6.41 -21.51 8.78
N GLY A 85 -6.99 -20.35 9.10
CA GLY A 85 -7.87 -20.18 10.25
C GLY A 85 -7.15 -19.97 11.59
N TYR A 86 -5.96 -19.37 11.59
CA TYR A 86 -5.25 -18.97 12.81
C TYR A 86 -5.48 -17.49 13.14
N PRO A 87 -5.68 -17.12 14.41
CA PRO A 87 -5.56 -15.73 14.83
C PRO A 87 -4.10 -15.27 14.74
N LEU A 88 -3.87 -14.03 14.28
CA LEU A 88 -2.54 -13.42 14.25
C LEU A 88 -2.46 -12.18 15.14
N VAL A 89 -1.36 -12.09 15.90
CA VAL A 89 -0.94 -10.88 16.62
C VAL A 89 0.44 -10.45 16.11
N VAL A 90 0.57 -9.18 15.72
CA VAL A 90 1.85 -8.58 15.33
C VAL A 90 2.23 -7.52 16.36
N THR A 91 3.44 -7.63 16.92
CA THR A 91 4.04 -6.53 17.70
C THR A 91 4.89 -5.67 16.77
N MET A 92 4.69 -4.35 16.83
CA MET A 92 5.47 -3.39 16.03
C MET A 92 5.69 -2.07 16.75
N ALA A 93 6.78 -1.37 16.46
CA ALA A 93 7.02 -0.05 17.01
C ALA A 93 6.05 1.01 16.42
N GLU A 94 5.68 2.00 17.22
CA GLU A 94 4.70 3.04 16.88
C GLU A 94 5.19 4.07 15.85
N ASN A 95 6.41 3.97 15.33
CA ASN A 95 6.93 4.83 14.27
C ASN A 95 6.90 4.17 12.88
N PHE A 96 6.48 2.90 12.76
CA PHE A 96 6.30 2.26 11.45
C PHE A 96 5.03 2.75 10.72
N SER A 97 5.02 2.67 9.39
CA SER A 97 4.01 3.33 8.55
C SER A 97 2.55 2.96 8.89
N LEU A 98 1.64 3.93 8.76
CA LEU A 98 0.22 3.76 9.11
C LEU A 98 -0.47 2.79 8.15
N GLU A 99 -0.05 2.78 6.89
CA GLU A 99 -0.50 1.92 5.81
C GLU A 99 -0.31 0.45 6.17
N ARG A 100 0.87 0.10 6.71
CA ARG A 100 1.17 -1.28 7.14
C ARG A 100 0.27 -1.72 8.29
N ARG A 101 -0.01 -0.82 9.24
CA ARG A 101 -0.93 -1.10 10.35
C ARG A 101 -2.36 -1.32 9.86
N LYS A 102 -2.83 -0.47 8.92
CA LYS A 102 -4.15 -0.58 8.31
C LYS A 102 -4.25 -1.90 7.54
N MET A 103 -3.26 -2.22 6.72
CA MET A 103 -3.24 -3.44 5.92
C MET A 103 -3.24 -4.71 6.78
N LEU A 104 -2.45 -4.77 7.85
CA LEU A 104 -2.47 -5.91 8.77
C LEU A 104 -3.84 -6.10 9.42
N ARG A 105 -4.47 -5.01 9.88
CA ARG A 105 -5.84 -5.09 10.45
C ARG A 105 -6.88 -5.47 9.42
N PHE A 106 -6.74 -4.98 8.18
CA PHE A 106 -7.60 -5.35 7.06
C PHE A 106 -7.54 -6.84 6.75
N LEU A 107 -6.35 -7.45 6.86
CA LEU A 107 -6.12 -8.89 6.74
C LEU A 107 -6.52 -9.68 8.00
N GLY A 108 -7.16 -9.05 8.99
CA GLY A 108 -7.66 -9.70 10.20
C GLY A 108 -6.63 -9.87 11.33
N ALA A 109 -5.41 -9.35 11.18
CA ALA A 109 -4.40 -9.40 12.24
C ALA A 109 -4.66 -8.35 13.33
N LYS A 110 -4.32 -8.69 14.58
CA LYS A 110 -4.24 -7.70 15.67
C LYS A 110 -2.86 -7.06 15.67
N VAL A 111 -2.81 -5.75 15.84
CA VAL A 111 -1.56 -4.98 15.91
C VAL A 111 -1.38 -4.43 17.32
N VAL A 112 -0.30 -4.82 17.99
CA VAL A 112 0.11 -4.33 19.31
C VAL A 112 1.31 -3.40 19.12
N LEU A 113 1.13 -2.12 19.45
CA LEU A 113 2.19 -1.13 19.32
C LEU A 113 3.13 -1.14 20.52
N THR A 114 4.43 -0.95 20.28
CA THR A 114 5.46 -0.74 21.31
C THR A 114 6.11 0.64 21.17
N PRO A 115 6.65 1.23 22.25
CA PRO A 115 7.34 2.53 22.17
C PRO A 115 8.50 2.51 21.17
N ALA A 116 8.64 3.57 20.37
CA ALA A 116 9.71 3.65 19.36
C ALA A 116 11.12 3.63 19.96
N SER A 117 11.28 4.14 21.19
CA SER A 117 12.55 4.16 21.93
C SER A 117 13.12 2.76 22.20
N GLU A 118 12.26 1.73 22.27
CA GLU A 118 12.64 0.34 22.55
C GLU A 118 13.05 -0.44 21.29
N LYS A 119 12.87 0.14 20.09
CA LYS A 119 13.34 -0.40 18.80
C LYS A 119 12.89 -1.86 18.53
N GLY A 120 13.70 -2.60 17.77
CA GLY A 120 13.56 -4.04 17.48
C GLY A 120 13.40 -4.90 18.72
N SER A 121 14.27 -4.67 19.70
CA SER A 121 14.32 -5.43 20.95
C SER A 121 13.02 -5.34 21.74
N GLY A 122 12.39 -4.16 21.82
CA GLY A 122 11.10 -3.98 22.48
C GLY A 122 9.96 -4.75 21.82
N MET A 123 9.92 -4.75 20.48
CA MET A 123 8.93 -5.53 19.72
C MET A 123 9.03 -7.02 20.04
N LEU A 124 10.26 -7.56 20.04
CA LEU A 124 10.54 -8.96 20.32
C LEU A 124 10.24 -9.32 21.78
N ALA A 125 10.72 -8.52 22.74
CA ALA A 125 10.44 -8.74 24.15
C ALA A 125 8.93 -8.78 24.41
N LYS A 126 8.15 -7.89 23.79
CA LYS A 126 6.69 -7.91 23.91
C LYS A 126 6.05 -9.14 23.28
N ALA A 127 6.55 -9.60 22.13
CA ALA A 127 6.06 -10.81 21.48
C ALA A 127 6.33 -12.06 22.33
N VAL A 128 7.52 -12.16 22.93
CA VAL A 128 7.90 -13.25 23.85
C VAL A 128 7.01 -13.24 25.09
N GLU A 129 6.85 -12.09 25.76
CA GLU A 129 5.99 -11.94 26.95
C GLU A 129 4.56 -12.41 26.67
N LEU A 130 3.97 -11.97 25.55
CA LEU A 130 2.62 -12.36 25.15
C LEU A 130 2.53 -13.84 24.75
N SER A 131 3.55 -14.36 24.06
CA SER A 131 3.63 -15.77 23.71
C SER A 131 3.64 -16.67 24.95
N GLU A 132 4.48 -16.36 25.93
CA GLU A 132 4.59 -17.12 27.18
C GLU A 132 3.31 -17.04 28.02
N LYS A 133 2.75 -15.83 28.17
CA LYS A 133 1.54 -15.59 28.95
C LYS A 133 0.32 -16.35 28.41
N HIS A 134 0.20 -16.44 27.09
CA HIS A 134 -0.99 -16.99 26.45
C HIS A 134 -0.79 -18.35 25.78
N GLY A 135 0.43 -18.89 25.80
CA GLY A 135 0.79 -20.11 25.08
C GLY A 135 0.64 -19.96 23.56
N TRP A 136 0.90 -18.78 23.00
CA TRP A 136 0.83 -18.52 21.57
C TRP A 136 2.09 -18.99 20.85
N PHE A 137 1.95 -19.35 19.58
CA PHE A 137 3.08 -19.78 18.76
C PHE A 137 3.86 -18.54 18.25
N LEU A 138 5.09 -18.37 18.74
CA LEU A 138 6.01 -17.35 18.24
C LEU A 138 6.78 -17.89 17.04
N SER A 139 6.65 -17.26 15.86
CA SER A 139 7.26 -17.76 14.61
C SER A 139 8.78 -17.69 14.59
N ARG A 140 9.40 -16.77 15.35
CA ARG A 140 10.86 -16.67 15.56
C ARG A 140 11.63 -16.49 14.24
N GLN A 141 11.22 -15.56 13.39
CA GLN A 141 11.75 -15.41 12.01
C GLN A 141 13.28 -15.31 11.88
N PHE A 142 14.01 -14.85 12.91
CA PHE A 142 15.46 -14.66 12.91
C PHE A 142 16.28 -15.91 13.28
N GLU A 143 15.64 -16.95 13.81
CA GLU A 143 16.29 -18.17 14.31
C GLU A 143 15.64 -19.48 13.84
N ASN A 144 14.39 -19.42 13.39
CA ASN A 144 13.64 -20.58 12.94
C ASN A 144 14.20 -21.11 11.59
N GLU A 145 14.77 -22.31 11.60
CA GLU A 145 15.39 -22.92 10.41
C GLU A 145 14.41 -23.11 9.26
N SER A 146 13.11 -23.28 9.56
CA SER A 146 12.05 -23.42 8.56
C SER A 146 11.92 -22.22 7.61
N ASN A 147 12.44 -21.05 8.02
CA ASN A 147 12.63 -19.88 7.15
C ASN A 147 13.70 -20.13 6.08
N ALA A 148 14.85 -20.72 6.43
CA ALA A 148 15.87 -21.08 5.44
C ALA A 148 15.45 -22.32 4.63
N ASP A 149 14.79 -23.29 5.26
CA ASP A 149 14.38 -24.54 4.61
C ASP A 149 13.39 -24.34 3.47
N VAL A 150 12.44 -23.41 3.60
CA VAL A 150 11.53 -23.10 2.49
C VAL A 150 12.31 -22.54 1.29
N HIS A 151 13.29 -21.66 1.50
CA HIS A 151 14.11 -21.15 0.42
C HIS A 151 14.96 -22.23 -0.26
N SER A 152 15.45 -23.23 0.47
CA SER A 152 16.16 -24.36 -0.14
C SER A 152 15.27 -25.29 -0.96
N ARG A 153 14.01 -25.46 -0.54
CA ARG A 153 13.05 -26.34 -1.22
C ARG A 153 12.33 -25.64 -2.37
N THR A 154 12.28 -24.31 -2.37
CA THR A 154 11.60 -23.53 -3.40
C THR A 154 12.56 -22.58 -4.12
N THR A 155 12.99 -21.49 -3.50
CA THR A 155 13.73 -20.41 -4.17
C THR A 155 15.01 -20.90 -4.85
N ALA A 156 15.80 -21.72 -4.16
CA ALA A 156 17.02 -22.31 -4.71
C ALA A 156 16.73 -23.26 -5.87
N ARG A 157 15.65 -24.05 -5.77
CA ARG A 157 15.23 -25.01 -6.82
C ARG A 157 14.73 -24.30 -8.06
N GLU A 158 13.98 -23.22 -7.87
CA GLU A 158 13.54 -22.35 -8.96
C GLU A 158 14.77 -21.74 -9.66
N ILE A 159 15.75 -21.22 -8.91
CA ILE A 159 16.98 -20.66 -9.47
C ILE A 159 17.76 -21.72 -10.26
N LEU A 160 18.01 -22.90 -9.68
CA LEU A 160 18.72 -23.98 -10.38
C LEU A 160 17.98 -24.45 -11.64
N SER A 161 16.64 -24.41 -11.64
CA SER A 161 15.84 -24.76 -12.80
C SER A 161 15.86 -23.68 -13.88
N ASP A 162 15.90 -22.41 -13.49
CA ASP A 162 15.92 -21.27 -14.43
C ASP A 162 17.33 -21.06 -15.04
N PHE A 163 18.37 -21.57 -14.39
CA PHE A 163 19.78 -21.49 -14.79
C PHE A 163 20.41 -22.88 -14.91
N ASP A 164 19.73 -23.81 -15.57
CA ASP A 164 20.22 -25.17 -15.83
C ASP A 164 21.49 -25.19 -16.72
N ASP A 165 21.75 -24.07 -17.40
CA ASP A 165 22.93 -23.80 -18.20
C ASP A 165 24.04 -23.03 -17.45
N GLY A 166 23.85 -22.75 -16.14
CA GLY A 166 24.87 -22.19 -15.23
C GLY A 166 24.62 -20.75 -14.80
N LEU A 167 24.98 -20.45 -13.55
CA LEU A 167 24.91 -19.12 -12.93
C LEU A 167 26.26 -18.77 -12.26
N ASP A 168 26.85 -17.63 -12.59
CA ASP A 168 28.14 -17.22 -12.02
C ASP A 168 27.99 -16.50 -10.68
N TYR A 169 26.99 -15.63 -10.54
CA TYR A 169 26.81 -14.81 -9.34
C TYR A 169 25.35 -14.77 -8.86
N PHE A 170 25.15 -15.06 -7.58
CA PHE A 170 23.89 -14.85 -6.87
C PHE A 170 24.03 -13.69 -5.88
N VAL A 171 23.26 -12.62 -6.08
CA VAL A 171 23.33 -11.36 -5.33
C VAL A 171 22.08 -11.20 -4.45
N THR A 172 22.28 -11.12 -3.13
CA THR A 172 21.18 -10.95 -2.18
C THR A 172 21.58 -10.12 -0.96
N GLY A 173 20.66 -9.35 -0.40
CA GLY A 173 20.86 -8.81 0.94
C GLY A 173 20.37 -9.77 2.02
N TYR A 174 20.37 -9.33 3.28
CA TYR A 174 19.82 -10.11 4.38
C TYR A 174 19.05 -9.22 5.35
N GLY A 175 17.99 -9.81 5.91
CA GLY A 175 17.34 -9.30 7.12
C GLY A 175 17.33 -10.41 8.17
N THR A 176 16.41 -11.36 7.99
CA THR A 176 16.38 -12.57 8.83
C THR A 176 17.50 -13.56 8.50
N GLY A 177 18.05 -13.54 7.29
CA GLY A 177 19.06 -14.50 6.80
C GLY A 177 18.48 -15.72 6.11
N GLY A 178 17.15 -15.92 6.10
CA GLY A 178 16.53 -17.11 5.52
C GLY A 178 16.80 -17.31 4.03
N THR A 179 16.64 -16.26 3.22
CA THR A 179 16.93 -16.31 1.77
C THR A 179 18.40 -16.60 1.52
N LEU A 180 19.30 -15.86 2.18
CA LEU A 180 20.75 -16.07 2.10
C LEU A 180 21.10 -17.52 2.43
N LYS A 181 20.79 -17.97 3.65
CA LYS A 181 21.15 -19.31 4.13
C LYS A 181 20.56 -20.41 3.25
N GLY A 182 19.26 -20.31 2.96
CA GLY A 182 18.52 -21.33 2.24
C GLY A 182 18.95 -21.50 0.79
N VAL A 183 19.24 -20.40 0.09
CA VAL A 183 19.74 -20.45 -1.28
C VAL A 183 21.22 -20.83 -1.32
N ALA A 184 22.05 -20.17 -0.52
CA ALA A 184 23.50 -20.38 -0.54
C ALA A 184 23.88 -21.84 -0.24
N ARG A 185 23.24 -22.51 0.74
CA ARG A 185 23.59 -23.90 1.06
C ARG A 185 23.31 -24.87 -0.09
N VAL A 186 22.25 -24.64 -0.87
CA VAL A 186 21.91 -25.47 -2.03
C VAL A 186 22.82 -25.15 -3.20
N LEU A 187 23.10 -23.86 -3.46
CA LEU A 187 24.05 -23.48 -4.50
C LEU A 187 25.44 -24.04 -4.21
N LYS A 188 25.93 -23.99 -2.97
CA LYS A 188 27.24 -24.57 -2.61
C LYS A 188 27.30 -26.10 -2.76
N GLU A 189 26.17 -26.79 -2.66
CA GLU A 189 26.10 -28.24 -2.85
C GLU A 189 25.99 -28.63 -4.34
N GLU A 190 25.15 -27.93 -5.11
CA GLU A 190 24.73 -28.37 -6.45
C GLU A 190 25.26 -27.49 -7.60
N SER A 191 25.69 -26.26 -7.31
CA SER A 191 26.32 -25.32 -8.24
C SER A 191 27.49 -24.60 -7.57
N PRO A 192 28.54 -25.34 -7.15
CA PRO A 192 29.59 -24.84 -6.26
C PRO A 192 30.41 -23.68 -6.85
N ASP A 193 30.42 -23.55 -8.18
CA ASP A 193 31.11 -22.46 -8.89
C ASP A 193 30.32 -21.14 -8.83
N THR A 194 29.03 -21.17 -8.45
CA THR A 194 28.25 -19.95 -8.25
C THR A 194 28.74 -19.20 -7.01
N CYS A 195 29.14 -17.95 -7.23
CA CYS A 195 29.55 -17.02 -6.18
C CYS A 195 28.32 -16.39 -5.50
N VAL A 196 28.22 -16.54 -4.19
CA VAL A 196 27.20 -15.92 -3.33
C VAL A 196 27.72 -14.58 -2.85
N ILE A 197 27.11 -13.51 -3.36
CA ILE A 197 27.45 -12.13 -3.02
C ILE A 197 26.38 -11.56 -2.10
N VAL A 198 26.79 -11.13 -0.92
CA VAL A 198 25.91 -10.53 0.07
C VAL A 198 25.99 -9.01 0.04
N CYS A 199 24.83 -8.36 0.09
CA CYS A 199 24.72 -6.91 0.14
C CYS A 199 24.39 -6.44 1.56
N GLU A 200 24.97 -5.32 1.97
CA GLU A 200 24.61 -4.63 3.21
C GLU A 200 24.74 -3.12 3.05
N PRO A 201 24.07 -2.31 3.89
CA PRO A 201 24.23 -0.86 3.87
C PRO A 201 25.67 -0.44 4.15
N ASP A 202 26.18 0.51 3.37
CA ASP A 202 27.52 1.07 3.55
C ASP A 202 27.77 1.66 4.95
N ASN A 203 26.72 2.19 5.57
CA ASN A 203 26.74 2.75 6.91
C ASN A 203 26.43 1.74 8.03
N ALA A 204 26.06 0.50 7.69
CA ALA A 204 25.80 -0.58 8.64
C ALA A 204 26.44 -1.92 8.20
N PRO A 205 27.78 -1.99 8.04
CA PRO A 205 28.45 -3.19 7.54
C PRO A 205 28.62 -4.23 8.66
N LEU A 206 27.56 -4.97 8.98
CA LEU A 206 27.59 -5.93 10.08
C LEU A 206 28.51 -7.11 9.75
N LEU A 207 28.27 -7.79 8.63
CA LEU A 207 29.10 -8.93 8.21
C LEU A 207 30.47 -8.47 7.73
N GLY A 208 30.52 -7.41 6.92
CA GLY A 208 31.74 -6.88 6.34
C GLY A 208 32.72 -6.31 7.37
N SER A 209 32.26 -6.00 8.58
CA SER A 209 33.16 -5.57 9.67
C SER A 209 34.03 -6.69 10.23
N GLY A 210 33.65 -7.97 10.05
CA GLY A 210 34.31 -9.12 10.68
C GLY A 210 34.14 -9.18 12.21
N ILE A 211 33.32 -8.31 12.81
CA ILE A 211 33.06 -8.31 14.24
C ILE A 211 31.95 -9.35 14.52
N ALA A 212 32.22 -10.27 15.45
CA ALA A 212 31.23 -11.27 15.84
C ALA A 212 30.07 -10.64 16.63
N GLN A 213 28.88 -11.20 16.47
CA GLN A 213 27.70 -10.77 17.21
C GLN A 213 27.83 -11.06 18.72
N GLY A 214 27.73 -10.01 19.53
CA GLY A 214 27.68 -10.09 21.00
C GLY A 214 26.26 -10.11 21.56
N GLY A 215 26.13 -9.92 22.87
CA GLY A 215 24.84 -9.73 23.53
C GLY A 215 24.31 -8.31 23.34
N GLY A 216 23.36 -8.12 22.43
CA GLY A 216 22.72 -6.82 22.16
C GLY A 216 22.91 -6.33 20.73
N SER A 217 22.77 -5.01 20.53
CA SER A 217 22.93 -4.40 19.22
C SER A 217 24.39 -4.44 18.75
N HIS A 218 24.61 -4.73 17.47
CA HIS A 218 25.91 -4.80 16.83
C HIS A 218 26.58 -3.40 16.78
N PRO A 219 27.87 -3.27 17.13
CA PRO A 219 28.53 -1.96 17.24
C PRO A 219 28.58 -1.18 15.92
N MET A 220 28.57 -1.90 14.80
CA MET A 220 28.57 -1.31 13.45
C MET A 220 27.18 -0.96 12.92
N PHE A 221 26.11 -1.24 13.66
CA PHE A 221 24.78 -0.86 13.20
C PHE A 221 24.56 0.65 13.24
N ARG A 222 24.03 1.20 12.15
CA ARG A 222 23.46 2.54 12.08
C ARG A 222 22.10 2.46 11.36
N PRO A 223 21.11 3.31 11.70
CA PRO A 223 19.88 3.39 10.93
C PRO A 223 20.15 3.65 9.44
N HIS A 224 19.39 3.02 8.55
CA HIS A 224 19.59 3.08 7.10
C HIS A 224 18.27 3.01 6.33
N LEU A 225 18.32 3.30 5.02
CA LEU A 225 17.15 3.42 4.14
C LEU A 225 16.56 2.07 3.68
N MET A 226 17.38 1.01 3.62
CA MET A 226 17.01 -0.31 3.08
C MET A 226 16.09 -1.09 4.03
N GLN A 227 14.83 -0.65 4.15
CA GLN A 227 13.83 -1.30 5.00
C GLN A 227 13.72 -2.80 4.67
N GLY A 228 13.82 -3.65 5.68
CA GLY A 228 13.77 -5.10 5.55
C GLY A 228 15.15 -5.78 5.54
N TRP A 229 16.24 -5.01 5.43
CA TRP A 229 17.62 -5.49 5.59
C TRP A 229 18.19 -5.19 6.97
N THR A 230 19.30 -5.87 7.27
CA THR A 230 20.30 -5.54 8.30
C THR A 230 19.66 -5.03 9.59
N PRO A 231 19.01 -5.92 10.37
CA PRO A 231 18.58 -5.55 11.70
C PRO A 231 19.79 -5.12 12.54
N ASP A 232 19.54 -4.60 13.73
CA ASP A 232 20.59 -4.09 14.60
C ASP A 232 21.47 -5.18 15.22
N PHE A 233 21.42 -6.42 14.72
CA PHE A 233 22.21 -7.58 15.09
C PHE A 233 22.39 -8.53 13.89
N ILE A 234 23.41 -9.39 13.91
CA ILE A 234 23.53 -10.51 12.98
C ILE A 234 22.60 -11.62 13.49
N SER A 235 21.56 -11.96 12.73
CA SER A 235 20.64 -13.04 13.10
C SER A 235 21.34 -14.39 13.10
N LYS A 236 20.77 -15.37 13.81
CA LYS A 236 21.30 -16.75 13.80
C LYS A 236 21.40 -17.29 12.38
N LEU A 237 20.37 -17.14 11.56
CA LEU A 237 20.38 -17.67 10.18
C LEU A 237 21.41 -16.96 9.30
N THR A 238 21.63 -15.66 9.46
CA THR A 238 22.68 -14.93 8.74
C THR A 238 24.07 -15.39 9.21
N GLY A 239 24.28 -15.51 10.51
CA GLY A 239 25.54 -15.98 11.09
C GLY A 239 25.89 -17.41 10.65
N ASP A 240 24.90 -18.33 10.65
CA ASP A 240 25.09 -19.70 10.18
C ASP A 240 25.45 -19.79 8.69
N ALA A 241 25.19 -18.74 7.91
CA ALA A 241 25.46 -18.69 6.48
C ALA A 241 26.75 -17.95 6.13
N SER A 242 27.48 -17.38 7.10
CA SER A 242 28.66 -16.54 6.83
C SER A 242 29.73 -17.25 6.00
N ASP A 243 29.94 -18.54 6.27
CA ASP A 243 30.97 -19.35 5.61
C ASP A 243 30.56 -19.77 4.18
N LEU A 244 29.32 -19.47 3.77
CA LEU A 244 28.80 -19.73 2.43
C LEU A 244 28.89 -18.50 1.52
N VAL A 245 29.36 -17.36 2.04
CA VAL A 245 29.46 -16.07 1.33
C VAL A 245 30.83 -15.91 0.73
N ASP A 246 30.90 -15.67 -0.59
CA ASP A 246 32.18 -15.47 -1.30
C ASP A 246 32.59 -14.00 -1.37
N GLY A 247 31.63 -13.07 -1.23
CA GLY A 247 31.89 -11.64 -1.27
C GLY A 247 30.79 -10.81 -0.62
N ILE A 248 31.16 -9.63 -0.13
CA ILE A 248 30.25 -8.66 0.46
C ILE A 248 30.39 -7.34 -0.29
N ILE A 249 29.25 -6.76 -0.71
CA ILE A 249 29.19 -5.44 -1.34
C ILE A 249 28.43 -4.48 -0.41
N ALA A 250 29.10 -3.41 0.00
CA ALA A 250 28.50 -2.29 0.68
C ALA A 250 27.70 -1.44 -0.32
N VAL A 251 26.44 -1.16 0.01
CA VAL A 251 25.51 -0.44 -0.88
C VAL A 251 25.18 0.91 -0.29
N ASN A 252 25.38 1.96 -1.08
CA ASN A 252 24.95 3.30 -0.73
C ASN A 252 23.42 3.42 -0.80
N GLY A 253 22.82 3.96 0.27
CA GLY A 253 21.37 4.07 0.38
C GLY A 253 20.72 4.93 -0.71
N GLN A 254 21.37 6.03 -1.14
CA GLN A 254 20.84 6.90 -2.19
C GLN A 254 20.85 6.18 -3.54
N TYR A 255 21.96 5.50 -3.86
CA TYR A 255 22.06 4.72 -5.09
C TYR A 255 21.05 3.56 -5.14
N ALA A 256 20.69 2.98 -3.99
CA ALA A 256 19.62 2.00 -3.92
C ALA A 256 18.25 2.60 -4.29
N LEU A 257 17.92 3.82 -3.84
CA LEU A 257 16.69 4.52 -4.22
C LEU A 257 16.66 4.79 -5.73
N GLU A 258 17.76 5.30 -6.27
CA GLU A 258 17.92 5.57 -7.70
C GLU A 258 17.73 4.30 -8.53
N CYS A 259 18.38 3.20 -8.18
CA CYS A 259 18.24 1.92 -8.88
C CYS A 259 16.80 1.40 -8.84
N SER A 260 16.09 1.58 -7.73
CA SER A 260 14.66 1.22 -7.62
C SER A 260 13.79 2.06 -8.57
N GLN A 261 14.05 3.38 -8.66
CA GLN A 261 13.33 4.27 -9.57
C GLN A 261 13.65 3.96 -11.04
N ARG A 262 14.92 3.65 -11.34
CA ARG A 262 15.37 3.27 -12.69
C ARG A 262 14.76 1.95 -13.14
N LEU A 263 14.63 0.95 -12.25
CA LEU A 263 13.87 -0.28 -12.55
C LEU A 263 12.44 0.03 -13.00
N ALA A 264 11.75 0.93 -12.31
CA ALA A 264 10.39 1.31 -12.66
C ALA A 264 10.33 2.08 -13.99
N LYS A 265 11.18 3.10 -14.17
CA LYS A 265 11.14 4.01 -15.33
C LYS A 265 11.71 3.40 -16.61
N GLU A 266 12.73 2.54 -16.50
CA GLU A 266 13.49 2.05 -17.65
C GLU A 266 13.13 0.60 -18.01
N GLU A 267 12.87 -0.26 -17.03
CA GLU A 267 12.54 -1.68 -17.21
C GLU A 267 11.07 -2.02 -16.95
N GLY A 268 10.27 -1.09 -16.39
CA GLY A 268 8.87 -1.34 -16.03
C GLY A 268 8.69 -2.25 -14.81
N ILE A 269 9.71 -2.39 -13.96
CA ILE A 269 9.70 -3.27 -12.79
C ILE A 269 9.54 -2.41 -11.52
N PHE A 270 8.35 -2.44 -10.91
CA PHE A 270 8.03 -1.58 -9.76
C PHE A 270 8.28 -2.29 -8.41
N VAL A 271 9.36 -1.90 -7.71
CA VAL A 271 9.89 -2.61 -6.53
C VAL A 271 10.30 -1.66 -5.41
N GLY A 272 10.56 -2.23 -4.23
CA GLY A 272 10.99 -1.50 -3.04
C GLY A 272 12.49 -1.18 -2.98
N ILE A 273 12.88 -0.44 -1.95
CA ILE A 273 14.26 0.04 -1.72
C ILE A 273 15.28 -1.11 -1.67
N SER A 274 14.91 -2.22 -1.03
CA SER A 274 15.80 -3.38 -0.88
C SER A 274 16.09 -4.09 -2.20
N ALA A 275 15.18 -3.99 -3.17
CA ALA A 275 15.37 -4.48 -4.54
C ALA A 275 16.30 -3.56 -5.35
N GLY A 276 16.15 -2.24 -5.18
CA GLY A 276 17.11 -1.28 -5.73
C GLY A 276 18.52 -1.49 -5.18
N ALA A 277 18.66 -1.88 -3.91
CA ALA A 277 19.96 -2.14 -3.28
C ALA A 277 20.67 -3.39 -3.83
N THR A 278 19.95 -4.50 -4.06
CA THR A 278 20.51 -5.69 -4.72
C THR A 278 20.86 -5.43 -6.17
N LEU A 279 20.04 -4.66 -6.90
CA LEU A 279 20.40 -4.22 -8.25
C LEU A 279 21.66 -3.36 -8.24
N ALA A 280 21.75 -2.37 -7.33
CA ALA A 280 22.93 -1.53 -7.21
C ALA A 280 24.21 -2.36 -7.02
N ALA A 281 24.18 -3.34 -6.12
CA ALA A 281 25.30 -4.26 -5.91
C ALA A 281 25.60 -5.11 -7.15
N ALA A 282 24.58 -5.60 -7.85
CA ALA A 282 24.75 -6.38 -9.07
C ALA A 282 25.35 -5.55 -10.21
N LEU A 283 24.99 -4.27 -10.33
CA LEU A 283 25.59 -3.33 -11.28
C LEU A 283 27.05 -3.06 -10.93
N THR A 284 27.38 -2.82 -9.65
CA THR A 284 28.77 -2.67 -9.19
C THR A 284 29.59 -3.94 -9.44
N LEU A 285 29.02 -5.12 -9.22
CA LEU A 285 29.67 -6.39 -9.53
C LEU A 285 29.93 -6.54 -11.04
N ALA A 286 28.96 -6.17 -11.87
CA ALA A 286 29.03 -6.24 -13.33
C ALA A 286 30.15 -5.36 -13.93
N GLU A 287 30.61 -4.31 -13.23
CA GLU A 287 31.72 -3.47 -13.68
C GLU A 287 33.02 -4.28 -13.84
N ASN A 288 33.23 -5.28 -12.97
CA ASN A 288 34.46 -6.06 -12.89
C ASN A 288 34.27 -7.55 -13.22
N ALA A 289 33.04 -8.00 -13.47
CA ALA A 289 32.75 -9.38 -13.84
C ALA A 289 33.32 -9.71 -15.24
N PRO A 290 33.76 -10.96 -15.48
CA PRO A 290 34.15 -11.42 -16.80
C PRO A 290 33.05 -11.23 -17.85
N GLU A 291 33.44 -10.99 -19.10
CA GLU A 291 32.49 -10.95 -20.22
C GLU A 291 31.76 -12.30 -20.37
N GLY A 292 30.44 -12.22 -20.58
CA GLY A 292 29.53 -13.36 -20.64
C GLY A 292 28.99 -13.83 -19.29
N SER A 293 29.44 -13.25 -18.17
CA SER A 293 28.99 -13.69 -16.84
C SER A 293 27.48 -13.51 -16.65
N ARG A 294 26.86 -14.43 -15.93
CA ARG A 294 25.45 -14.41 -15.54
C ARG A 294 25.30 -14.05 -14.07
N ILE A 295 24.58 -12.95 -13.83
CA ILE A 295 24.37 -12.39 -12.50
C ILE A 295 22.87 -12.42 -12.22
N LEU A 296 22.46 -13.01 -11.09
CA LEU A 296 21.08 -12.98 -10.61
C LEU A 296 21.00 -12.17 -9.32
N CYS A 297 20.17 -11.13 -9.30
CA CYS A 297 19.86 -10.37 -8.09
C CYS A 297 18.42 -10.62 -7.59
N MET A 298 18.23 -10.60 -6.28
CA MET A 298 16.89 -10.76 -5.68
C MET A 298 16.16 -9.41 -5.62
N LEU A 299 14.90 -9.33 -6.08
CA LEU A 299 14.03 -8.16 -5.87
C LEU A 299 12.95 -8.52 -4.84
N PRO A 300 13.10 -8.18 -3.55
CA PRO A 300 12.34 -8.83 -2.48
C PRO A 300 10.85 -8.49 -2.40
N ASP A 301 10.42 -7.31 -2.85
CA ASP A 301 9.03 -6.86 -2.73
C ASP A 301 8.63 -5.74 -3.71
N THR A 302 7.31 -5.47 -3.77
CA THR A 302 6.68 -4.40 -4.56
C THR A 302 6.97 -3.00 -4.03
N GLY A 303 7.02 -2.01 -4.93
CA GLY A 303 7.18 -0.60 -4.61
C GLY A 303 5.95 0.05 -3.97
N GLU A 304 4.75 -0.54 -4.08
CA GLU A 304 3.49 0.02 -3.55
C GLU A 304 3.52 0.27 -2.03
N ARG A 305 4.37 -0.47 -1.32
CA ARG A 305 4.51 -0.38 0.15
C ARG A 305 5.34 0.81 0.61
N TYR A 306 5.89 1.57 -0.33
CA TYR A 306 6.90 2.60 -0.08
C TYR A 306 6.44 4.01 -0.43
N LEU A 307 5.17 4.22 -0.80
CA LEU A 307 4.58 5.52 -1.17
C LEU A 307 4.79 6.61 -0.11
N SER A 308 4.87 6.25 1.17
CA SER A 308 5.06 7.19 2.28
C SER A 308 6.52 7.25 2.77
N THR A 309 7.49 6.85 1.95
CA THR A 309 8.91 6.72 2.33
C THR A 309 9.80 7.59 1.43
N PRO A 310 11.09 7.78 1.77
CA PRO A 310 12.02 8.54 0.92
C PRO A 310 12.13 8.05 -0.54
N LEU A 311 11.69 6.83 -0.86
CA LEU A 311 11.65 6.35 -2.25
C LEU A 311 10.74 7.20 -3.15
N PHE A 312 9.67 7.75 -2.58
CA PHE A 312 8.67 8.59 -3.25
C PHE A 312 8.82 10.07 -2.90
N GLU A 313 9.87 10.44 -2.15
CA GLU A 313 10.14 11.84 -1.83
C GLU A 313 10.46 12.62 -3.11
N GLY A 314 9.82 13.78 -3.28
CA GLY A 314 9.93 14.61 -4.48
C GLY A 314 9.08 14.13 -5.66
N ILE A 315 8.27 13.08 -5.52
CA ILE A 315 7.25 12.72 -6.52
C ILE A 315 5.98 13.51 -6.20
N GLU A 316 5.65 14.45 -7.08
CA GLU A 316 4.47 15.31 -6.95
C GLU A 316 3.19 14.53 -7.29
N ALA A 317 2.11 14.83 -6.54
CA ALA A 317 0.79 14.25 -6.82
C ALA A 317 0.00 15.06 -7.84
N ASP A 318 0.36 16.33 -8.00
CA ASP A 318 -0.27 17.26 -8.93
C ASP A 318 0.47 17.33 -10.27
N MET A 319 -0.15 17.94 -11.29
CA MET A 319 0.53 18.17 -12.56
C MET A 319 1.70 19.16 -12.39
N ASN A 320 2.88 18.76 -12.83
CA ASN A 320 4.04 19.64 -12.92
C ASN A 320 3.94 20.56 -14.16
N ALA A 321 4.95 21.42 -14.35
CA ALA A 321 4.96 22.39 -15.45
C ALA A 321 4.92 21.74 -16.84
N ASP A 322 5.65 20.64 -17.05
CA ASP A 322 5.68 19.93 -18.34
C ASP A 322 4.33 19.26 -18.61
N GLU A 323 3.69 18.70 -17.58
CA GLU A 323 2.36 18.10 -17.66
C GLU A 323 1.27 19.15 -17.91
N MET A 324 1.41 20.35 -17.33
CA MET A 324 0.53 21.47 -17.62
C MET A 324 0.67 21.93 -19.07
N GLU A 325 1.89 21.98 -19.62
CA GLU A 325 2.10 22.30 -21.05
C GLU A 325 1.44 21.25 -21.95
N ILE A 326 1.56 19.96 -21.61
CA ILE A 326 0.86 18.87 -22.32
C ILE A 326 -0.66 19.08 -22.26
N SER A 327 -1.22 19.35 -21.07
CA SER A 327 -2.66 19.63 -20.89
C SER A 327 -3.11 20.83 -21.74
N GLN A 328 -2.32 21.90 -21.76
CA GLN A 328 -2.61 23.14 -22.49
C GLN A 328 -2.49 23.00 -24.02
N SER A 329 -1.85 21.94 -24.50
CA SER A 329 -1.69 21.68 -25.94
C SER A 329 -3.01 21.36 -26.68
N THR A 330 -4.10 21.09 -25.95
CA THR A 330 -5.44 20.87 -26.51
C THR A 330 -6.52 21.60 -25.69
N PRO A 331 -7.68 21.99 -26.25
CA PRO A 331 -8.61 22.90 -25.57
C PRO A 331 -9.60 22.26 -24.58
N LEU A 332 -9.79 20.95 -24.61
CA LEU A 332 -10.85 20.28 -23.84
C LEU A 332 -10.37 19.89 -22.42
N ALA A 333 -11.25 20.02 -21.43
CA ALA A 333 -11.09 19.49 -20.07
C ALA A 333 -9.79 19.90 -19.35
N ARG A 334 -9.45 21.20 -19.41
CA ARG A 334 -8.30 21.77 -18.70
C ARG A 334 -8.71 22.46 -17.40
N PHE A 335 -7.83 22.43 -16.39
CA PHE A 335 -8.06 23.15 -15.12
C PHE A 335 -8.08 24.67 -15.26
N ASP A 336 -7.36 25.22 -16.25
CA ASP A 336 -7.26 26.65 -16.50
C ASP A 336 -8.30 27.17 -17.50
N ALA A 337 -9.18 26.29 -18.01
CA ALA A 337 -10.29 26.67 -18.85
C ALA A 337 -11.54 26.92 -17.98
N PRO A 338 -12.29 28.01 -18.20
CA PRO A 338 -13.57 28.19 -17.53
C PRO A 338 -14.49 27.00 -17.88
N PRO A 339 -15.36 26.56 -16.94
CA PRO A 339 -16.41 25.62 -17.29
C PRO A 339 -17.19 26.18 -18.47
N PRO A 340 -17.61 25.36 -19.45
CA PRO A 340 -18.33 25.85 -20.61
C PRO A 340 -19.52 26.69 -20.14
N CYS A 341 -19.56 27.97 -20.53
CA CYS A 341 -20.74 28.80 -20.37
C CYS A 341 -21.86 28.13 -21.16
N GLU A 342 -23.01 27.90 -20.53
CA GLU A 342 -24.28 27.73 -21.25
C GLU A 342 -24.67 29.09 -21.84
N ASP A 343 -23.89 29.58 -22.79
CA ASP A 343 -24.35 30.68 -23.63
C ASP A 343 -25.31 30.06 -24.64
N ASN A 344 -26.60 30.28 -24.38
CA ASN A 344 -27.65 30.08 -25.37
C ASN A 344 -27.21 30.74 -26.68
N GLU A 345 -27.25 29.94 -27.73
CA GLU A 345 -26.88 30.25 -29.09
C GLU A 345 -27.32 31.66 -29.52
N ASP A 346 -26.38 32.40 -30.11
CA ASP A 346 -26.61 33.02 -31.41
C ASP A 346 -25.26 33.12 -32.16
N GLU A 347 -25.28 32.64 -33.42
CA GLU A 347 -24.30 32.80 -34.52
C GLU A 347 -23.22 31.72 -34.78
N GLU A 348 -23.65 30.73 -35.58
CA GLU A 348 -23.05 30.25 -36.85
C GLU A 348 -21.53 29.90 -36.94
N GLN A 349 -21.20 28.60 -36.87
CA GLN A 349 -20.64 27.75 -37.97
C GLN A 349 -19.75 26.57 -37.50
N GLN A 350 -20.13 25.35 -37.94
CA GLN A 350 -19.31 24.15 -38.28
C GLN A 350 -18.38 23.60 -37.17
N ASP A 351 -18.53 22.38 -36.65
CA ASP A 351 -18.78 21.07 -37.25
C ASP A 351 -19.34 20.18 -36.11
N SER A 352 -20.55 19.66 -36.26
CA SER A 352 -21.33 19.09 -35.16
C SER A 352 -20.76 17.75 -34.66
N ALA A 353 -20.07 17.77 -33.52
CA ALA A 353 -20.09 16.65 -32.60
C ALA A 353 -21.56 16.37 -32.15
N PRO A 354 -21.95 15.13 -31.83
CA PRO A 354 -23.29 14.87 -31.33
C PRO A 354 -23.49 15.66 -30.03
N GLU A 355 -24.45 16.58 -30.04
CA GLU A 355 -24.88 17.29 -28.84
C GLU A 355 -25.26 16.30 -27.75
N PRO A 356 -24.81 16.50 -26.50
CA PRO A 356 -25.39 15.78 -25.38
C PRO A 356 -26.89 16.13 -25.33
N PRO A 357 -27.79 15.18 -25.03
CA PRO A 357 -29.22 15.45 -25.05
C PRO A 357 -29.59 16.56 -24.05
N SER A 358 -29.85 17.75 -24.57
CA SER A 358 -30.41 18.90 -23.85
C SER A 358 -31.92 18.69 -23.67
N THR A 359 -32.27 17.71 -22.86
CA THR A 359 -33.62 17.61 -22.32
C THR A 359 -33.51 17.48 -20.82
N PHE A 360 -33.60 18.60 -20.11
CA PHE A 360 -34.02 18.58 -18.72
C PHE A 360 -35.37 17.84 -18.69
N ILE A 361 -35.34 16.59 -18.26
CA ILE A 361 -36.56 15.84 -18.01
C ILE A 361 -37.19 16.51 -16.79
N ALA A 362 -38.30 17.21 -16.98
CA ALA A 362 -39.05 17.78 -15.86
C ALA A 362 -39.38 16.65 -14.87
N GLY A 363 -39.10 16.86 -13.58
CA GLY A 363 -39.32 15.80 -12.58
C GLY A 363 -40.78 15.36 -12.59
N SER A 364 -41.03 14.04 -12.54
CA SER A 364 -42.40 13.54 -12.40
C SER A 364 -43.08 14.06 -11.13
N GLU A 365 -44.41 14.08 -11.12
CA GLU A 365 -45.21 14.42 -9.94
C GLU A 365 -44.79 13.59 -8.72
N LYS A 366 -44.51 12.30 -8.92
CA LYS A 366 -43.98 11.37 -7.91
C LYS A 366 -42.62 11.82 -7.35
N GLY A 367 -41.69 12.26 -8.20
CA GLY A 367 -40.39 12.78 -7.76
C GLY A 367 -40.52 14.08 -6.95
N ARG A 368 -41.40 14.99 -7.38
CA ARG A 368 -41.66 16.26 -6.68
C ARG A 368 -42.33 16.06 -5.32
N GLU A 369 -43.34 15.18 -5.25
CA GLU A 369 -43.99 14.80 -3.99
C GLU A 369 -42.98 14.21 -3.02
N PHE A 370 -42.12 13.31 -3.48
CA PHE A 370 -41.06 12.71 -2.66
C PHE A 370 -40.09 13.77 -2.12
N VAL A 371 -39.57 14.66 -2.97
CA VAL A 371 -38.67 15.73 -2.49
C VAL A 371 -39.39 16.61 -1.46
N ASN A 372 -40.65 16.98 -1.70
CA ASN A 372 -41.41 17.83 -0.79
C ASN A 372 -41.71 17.17 0.56
N GLU A 373 -42.02 15.87 0.56
CA GLU A 373 -42.27 15.10 1.80
C GLU A 373 -41.05 15.15 2.72
N PHE A 374 -39.86 14.90 2.18
CA PHE A 374 -38.65 14.81 2.98
C PHE A 374 -38.09 16.18 3.36
N VAL A 375 -38.03 17.12 2.42
CA VAL A 375 -37.47 18.45 2.68
C VAL A 375 -38.31 19.24 3.69
N ASN A 376 -39.63 19.02 3.74
CA ASN A 376 -40.52 19.71 4.69
C ASN A 376 -40.77 18.91 5.99
N SER A 377 -40.06 17.80 6.21
CA SER A 377 -40.19 17.00 7.42
C SER A 377 -39.70 17.79 8.65
N THR A 378 -40.55 17.94 9.66
CA THR A 378 -40.20 18.60 10.93
C THR A 378 -39.49 17.67 11.91
N ASP A 379 -39.62 16.36 11.73
CA ASP A 379 -39.01 15.35 12.62
C ASP A 379 -37.52 15.14 12.30
N GLU A 380 -37.14 15.32 11.04
CA GLU A 380 -35.76 15.18 10.54
C GLU A 380 -35.41 16.38 9.64
N PRO A 381 -35.19 17.58 10.23
CA PRO A 381 -35.12 18.82 9.48
C PRO A 381 -33.84 18.98 8.64
N VAL A 382 -32.82 18.14 8.84
CA VAL A 382 -31.60 18.12 8.00
C VAL A 382 -31.69 16.93 7.06
N VAL A 383 -31.82 17.21 5.76
CA VAL A 383 -31.93 16.17 4.72
C VAL A 383 -30.81 16.37 3.71
N MET A 384 -30.09 15.28 3.42
CA MET A 384 -29.09 15.25 2.37
C MET A 384 -29.51 14.23 1.31
N PHE A 385 -29.76 14.69 0.10
CA PHE A 385 -29.80 13.83 -1.07
C PHE A 385 -28.37 13.56 -1.51
N ALA A 386 -28.01 12.29 -1.61
CA ALA A 386 -26.63 11.84 -1.76
C ALA A 386 -26.54 10.69 -2.77
N LEU A 387 -25.29 10.29 -3.06
CA LEU A 387 -24.96 9.04 -3.74
C LEU A 387 -24.08 8.20 -2.79
N GLU A 388 -24.25 6.88 -2.76
CA GLU A 388 -23.50 5.97 -1.88
C GLU A 388 -21.98 6.08 -2.11
N TRP A 389 -21.58 6.29 -3.37
CA TRP A 389 -20.18 6.27 -3.82
C TRP A 389 -19.54 7.66 -3.95
N CYS A 390 -20.29 8.75 -3.74
CA CYS A 390 -19.78 10.09 -3.99
C CYS A 390 -18.92 10.59 -2.81
N GLU A 391 -17.64 10.86 -3.05
CA GLU A 391 -16.71 11.31 -2.00
C GLU A 391 -17.06 12.71 -1.45
N PHE A 392 -17.71 13.56 -2.24
CA PHE A 392 -18.24 14.84 -1.76
C PHE A 392 -19.43 14.65 -0.82
N CYS A 393 -20.28 13.64 -1.05
CA CYS A 393 -21.30 13.25 -0.07
C CYS A 393 -20.64 12.79 1.23
N TRP A 394 -19.61 11.95 1.13
CA TRP A 394 -18.84 11.52 2.31
C TRP A 394 -18.14 12.66 3.04
N ALA A 395 -17.67 13.70 2.34
CA ALA A 395 -17.07 14.88 2.95
C ALA A 395 -18.11 15.62 3.83
N VAL A 396 -19.32 15.84 3.32
CA VAL A 396 -20.44 16.40 4.11
C VAL A 396 -20.81 15.48 5.29
N ARG A 397 -20.90 14.16 5.07
CA ARG A 397 -21.18 13.19 6.15
C ARG A 397 -20.13 13.25 7.27
N LYS A 398 -18.85 13.41 6.92
CA LYS A 398 -17.76 13.57 7.90
C LYS A 398 -17.93 14.84 8.71
N LEU A 399 -18.22 15.98 8.07
CA LEU A 399 -18.51 17.23 8.76
C LEU A 399 -19.69 17.07 9.74
N PHE A 400 -20.79 16.47 9.28
CA PHE A 400 -21.97 16.26 10.11
C PHE A 400 -21.70 15.31 11.27
N ALA A 401 -20.97 14.21 11.05
CA ALA A 401 -20.57 13.29 12.11
C ALA A 401 -19.64 13.96 13.14
N ASP A 402 -18.65 14.73 12.68
CA ASP A 402 -17.69 15.46 13.53
C ASP A 402 -18.37 16.56 14.38
N ARG A 403 -19.50 17.10 13.90
CA ARG A 403 -20.34 18.08 14.60
C ARG A 403 -21.55 17.49 15.31
N ASN A 404 -21.71 16.17 15.26
CA ASN A 404 -22.87 15.46 15.81
C ASN A 404 -24.21 16.06 15.33
N ILE A 405 -24.27 16.46 14.06
CA ILE A 405 -25.49 16.97 13.41
C ILE A 405 -26.33 15.75 13.00
N PRO A 406 -27.54 15.56 13.54
CA PRO A 406 -28.44 14.53 13.07
C PRO A 406 -28.96 14.90 11.68
N TYR A 407 -28.92 13.97 10.73
CA TYR A 407 -29.41 14.17 9.37
C TYR A 407 -29.97 12.88 8.80
N ARG A 408 -30.86 13.02 7.82
CA ARG A 408 -31.33 11.92 6.98
C ARG A 408 -30.59 11.93 5.64
N SER A 409 -29.94 10.83 5.30
CA SER A 409 -29.35 10.62 3.96
C SER A 409 -30.33 9.87 3.06
N ILE A 410 -30.56 10.38 1.86
CA ILE A 410 -31.33 9.71 0.81
C ILE A 410 -30.37 9.41 -0.33
N ASP A 411 -29.93 8.16 -0.40
CA ASP A 411 -28.90 7.73 -1.34
C ASP A 411 -29.56 7.28 -2.64
N LEU A 412 -29.64 8.20 -3.60
CA LEU A 412 -30.48 8.11 -4.80
C LEU A 412 -30.08 6.98 -5.76
N ASP A 413 -28.84 6.50 -5.66
CA ASP A 413 -28.29 5.38 -6.43
C ASP A 413 -28.46 4.01 -5.74
N SER A 414 -28.95 3.98 -4.50
CA SER A 414 -29.20 2.73 -3.79
C SER A 414 -30.29 1.89 -4.48
N VAL A 415 -30.23 0.57 -4.29
CA VAL A 415 -31.14 -0.41 -4.92
C VAL A 415 -32.62 -0.07 -4.70
N VAL A 416 -32.96 0.54 -3.57
CA VAL A 416 -34.34 0.92 -3.21
C VAL A 416 -34.92 1.94 -4.19
N TYR A 417 -34.10 2.84 -4.74
CA TYR A 417 -34.56 3.90 -5.65
C TYR A 417 -34.31 3.57 -7.13
N GLN A 418 -33.74 2.41 -7.45
CA GLN A 418 -33.53 2.01 -8.86
C GLN A 418 -34.82 1.55 -9.54
N THR A 419 -35.78 1.02 -8.78
CA THR A 419 -37.05 0.54 -9.34
C THR A 419 -37.82 1.70 -9.97
N ASP A 420 -38.27 1.50 -11.21
CA ASP A 420 -38.98 2.51 -12.02
C ASP A 420 -38.21 3.84 -12.16
N ASN A 421 -36.87 3.82 -12.06
CA ASN A 421 -36.01 5.00 -12.14
C ASN A 421 -36.34 6.08 -11.08
N LEU A 422 -36.85 5.70 -9.91
CA LEU A 422 -37.26 6.66 -8.88
C LEU A 422 -36.11 7.61 -8.45
N GLY A 423 -34.87 7.11 -8.37
CA GLY A 423 -33.70 7.93 -8.07
C GLY A 423 -33.42 8.99 -9.15
N GLY A 424 -33.60 8.64 -10.42
CA GLY A 424 -33.51 9.58 -11.53
C GLY A 424 -34.62 10.63 -11.51
N GLU A 425 -35.85 10.21 -11.19
CA GLU A 425 -37.01 11.11 -11.05
C GLU A 425 -36.85 12.11 -9.90
N ILE A 426 -36.33 11.65 -8.75
CA ILE A 426 -36.01 12.52 -7.61
C ILE A 426 -34.88 13.48 -7.98
N ARG A 427 -33.83 13.02 -8.66
CA ARG A 427 -32.73 13.88 -9.11
C ARG A 427 -33.21 14.97 -10.07
N ALA A 428 -34.08 14.63 -11.01
CA ALA A 428 -34.71 15.59 -11.91
C ALA A 428 -35.54 16.64 -11.14
N ALA A 429 -36.37 16.21 -10.17
CA ALA A 429 -37.14 17.11 -9.33
C ALA A 429 -36.27 18.02 -8.44
N LEU A 430 -35.14 17.50 -7.93
CA LEU A 430 -34.16 18.29 -7.19
C LEU A 430 -33.53 19.36 -8.07
N THR A 431 -33.06 19.02 -9.26
CA THR A 431 -32.49 19.97 -10.22
C THR A 431 -33.51 21.03 -10.64
N GLU A 432 -34.78 20.65 -10.86
CA GLU A 432 -35.86 21.60 -11.12
C GLU A 432 -36.09 22.57 -9.94
N ARG A 433 -36.00 22.08 -8.70
CA ARG A 433 -36.22 22.89 -7.49
C ARG A 433 -35.05 23.81 -7.16
N THR A 434 -33.81 23.36 -7.34
CA THR A 434 -32.60 24.04 -6.87
C THR A 434 -31.80 24.72 -7.97
N GLY A 435 -32.04 24.36 -9.23
CA GLY A 435 -31.20 24.74 -10.37
C GLY A 435 -29.85 24.02 -10.41
N MET A 436 -29.57 23.11 -9.45
CA MET A 436 -28.28 22.44 -9.32
C MET A 436 -28.36 20.98 -9.81
N PRO A 437 -27.51 20.54 -10.76
CA PRO A 437 -27.52 19.16 -11.26
C PRO A 437 -26.64 18.20 -10.44
N THR A 438 -25.79 18.76 -9.58
CA THR A 438 -24.81 18.04 -8.76
C THR A 438 -25.42 17.55 -7.45
N ILE A 439 -24.73 16.59 -6.83
CA ILE A 439 -25.06 15.94 -5.56
C ILE A 439 -23.75 15.91 -4.72
N PRO A 440 -23.74 16.12 -3.39
CA PRO A 440 -24.89 16.19 -2.49
C PRO A 440 -25.78 17.41 -2.73
N GLN A 441 -27.05 17.33 -2.33
CA GLN A 441 -27.92 18.50 -2.13
C GLN A 441 -28.46 18.47 -0.71
N VAL A 442 -28.08 19.48 0.08
CA VAL A 442 -28.39 19.56 1.51
C VAL A 442 -29.48 20.60 1.75
N PHE A 443 -30.45 20.22 2.58
CA PHE A 443 -31.55 21.06 3.05
C PHE A 443 -31.57 21.09 4.58
N VAL A 444 -31.90 22.25 5.15
CA VAL A 444 -32.10 22.45 6.59
C VAL A 444 -33.38 23.22 6.82
N GLY A 445 -34.35 22.62 7.54
CA GLY A 445 -35.65 23.25 7.82
C GLY A 445 -36.44 23.62 6.57
N GLY A 446 -36.27 22.88 5.47
CA GLY A 446 -36.89 23.16 4.18
C GLY A 446 -36.10 24.09 3.24
N GLU A 447 -35.08 24.78 3.76
CA GLU A 447 -34.23 25.69 2.98
C GLU A 447 -33.06 24.96 2.33
N PHE A 448 -32.79 25.28 1.07
CA PHE A 448 -31.66 24.69 0.33
C PHE A 448 -30.36 25.37 0.71
N VAL A 449 -29.39 24.59 1.18
CA VAL A 449 -28.05 25.07 1.56
C VAL A 449 -27.10 25.03 0.36
N GLY A 450 -27.13 23.94 -0.41
CA GLY A 450 -26.25 23.76 -1.57
C GLY A 450 -25.61 22.37 -1.65
N GLY A 451 -24.53 22.30 -2.43
CA GLY A 451 -23.67 21.13 -2.53
C GLY A 451 -22.58 21.08 -1.47
N CYS A 452 -21.55 20.27 -1.68
CA CYS A 452 -20.51 20.08 -0.67
C CYS A 452 -19.75 21.37 -0.33
N THR A 453 -19.31 22.11 -1.35
CA THR A 453 -18.57 23.36 -1.19
C THR A 453 -19.43 24.46 -0.56
N GLU A 454 -20.69 24.58 -1.01
CA GLU A 454 -21.63 25.57 -0.47
C GLU A 454 -21.96 25.28 1.00
N VAL A 455 -22.12 24.01 1.38
CA VAL A 455 -22.30 23.61 2.79
C VAL A 455 -21.08 23.97 3.63
N PHE A 456 -19.87 23.78 3.08
CA PHE A 456 -18.63 24.11 3.79
C PHE A 456 -18.45 25.62 3.94
N ASP A 457 -18.74 26.40 2.90
CA ASP A 457 -18.73 27.85 2.97
C ASP A 457 -19.81 28.38 3.93
N ALA A 458 -21.03 27.84 3.87
CA ALA A 458 -22.11 28.17 4.80
C ALA A 458 -21.74 27.86 6.26
N TYR A 459 -20.99 26.78 6.51
CA TYR A 459 -20.45 26.47 7.84
C TYR A 459 -19.40 27.49 8.28
N ARG A 460 -18.45 27.83 7.41
CA ARG A 460 -17.39 28.83 7.68
C ARG A 460 -17.97 30.21 7.98
N GLU A 461 -19.01 30.59 7.25
CA GLU A 461 -19.69 31.88 7.37
C GLU A 461 -20.75 31.94 8.47
N LYS A 462 -20.89 30.86 9.25
CA LYS A 462 -21.89 30.71 10.33
C LYS A 462 -23.35 30.71 9.87
N GLN A 463 -23.60 30.59 8.57
CA GLN A 463 -24.95 30.55 7.99
C GLN A 463 -25.63 29.21 8.30
N LEU A 464 -24.92 28.09 8.15
CA LEU A 464 -25.46 26.76 8.43
C LEU A 464 -25.90 26.63 9.89
N GLN A 465 -25.13 27.19 10.81
CA GLN A 465 -25.42 27.21 12.25
C GLN A 465 -26.69 28.00 12.55
N GLY A 466 -26.94 29.10 11.82
CA GLY A 466 -28.18 29.86 11.91
C GLY A 466 -29.39 29.03 11.45
N LEU A 467 -29.25 28.32 10.33
CA LEU A 467 -30.29 27.42 9.82
C LEU A 467 -30.60 26.28 10.79
N LEU A 468 -29.56 25.63 11.34
CA LEU A 468 -29.70 24.57 12.34
C LEU A 468 -30.40 25.07 13.60
N ALA A 469 -30.06 26.28 14.08
CA ALA A 469 -30.71 26.88 15.24
C ALA A 469 -32.19 27.19 15.00
N ASN A 470 -32.54 27.71 13.81
CA ASN A 470 -33.93 27.98 13.43
C ASN A 470 -34.76 26.69 13.30
N ALA A 471 -34.13 25.60 12.89
CA ALA A 471 -34.74 24.28 12.77
C ALA A 471 -34.69 23.46 14.08
N GLU A 472 -34.27 24.07 15.20
CA GLU A 472 -34.15 23.43 16.52
C GLU A 472 -33.22 22.19 16.56
N VAL A 473 -32.20 22.17 15.70
CA VAL A 473 -31.23 21.06 15.59
C VAL A 473 -30.03 21.29 16.51
N SER A 474 -29.76 20.32 17.40
CA SER A 474 -28.56 20.33 18.24
C SER A 474 -27.31 19.94 17.46
N TYR A 475 -26.20 20.62 17.72
CA TYR A 475 -24.88 20.29 17.17
C TYR A 475 -23.75 20.75 18.11
N ASP A 476 -22.56 20.19 17.96
CA ASP A 476 -21.38 20.54 18.74
C ASP A 476 -20.76 21.86 18.24
N ARG A 477 -20.74 22.88 19.12
CA ARG A 477 -20.21 24.21 18.82
C ARG A 477 -18.69 24.26 19.00
N ASN A 478 -17.96 23.74 18.03
CA ASN A 478 -16.52 23.94 17.91
C ASN A 478 -16.20 24.74 16.64
N ASP A 479 -15.88 26.03 16.81
CA ASP A 479 -15.68 26.99 15.72
C ASP A 479 -14.28 26.89 15.07
N GLU A 480 -13.38 26.03 15.55
CA GLU A 480 -11.98 25.95 15.09
C GLU A 480 -11.74 24.97 13.92
N VAL A 481 -12.76 24.26 13.47
CA VAL A 481 -12.63 23.26 12.39
C VAL A 481 -12.85 23.90 11.02
N ASP A 482 -11.82 23.87 10.17
CA ASP A 482 -11.95 24.15 8.73
C ASP A 482 -12.63 22.95 8.04
N PRO A 483 -13.85 23.12 7.49
CA PRO A 483 -14.57 22.01 6.86
C PRO A 483 -13.86 21.47 5.61
N TYR A 484 -13.01 22.25 4.94
CA TYR A 484 -12.29 21.81 3.75
C TYR A 484 -11.29 20.67 4.02
N GLN A 485 -10.90 20.43 5.28
CA GLN A 485 -10.09 19.26 5.64
C GLN A 485 -10.78 17.92 5.36
N PHE A 486 -12.11 17.92 5.18
CA PHE A 486 -12.88 16.71 4.86
C PHE A 486 -12.97 16.41 3.36
N MET A 487 -12.52 17.34 2.50
CA MET A 487 -12.50 17.15 1.05
C MET A 487 -11.58 16.00 0.64
N PRO A 488 -11.85 15.35 -0.51
CA PRO A 488 -10.94 14.34 -1.04
C PRO A 488 -9.56 14.96 -1.32
N GLY A 489 -8.50 14.36 -0.77
CA GLY A 489 -7.14 14.91 -0.88
C GLY A 489 -6.50 14.85 -2.27
N TRP A 490 -7.17 14.23 -3.25
CA TRP A 490 -6.76 14.20 -4.67
C TRP A 490 -7.37 15.35 -5.48
N LEU A 491 -8.28 16.13 -4.90
CA LEU A 491 -8.93 17.21 -5.63
C LEU A 491 -7.93 18.35 -5.85
N HIS A 492 -7.53 18.56 -7.10
CA HIS A 492 -6.74 19.72 -7.48
C HIS A 492 -7.45 21.03 -7.09
N ALA A 493 -6.70 21.97 -6.55
CA ALA A 493 -7.16 23.33 -6.38
C ALA A 493 -7.50 23.92 -7.77
N ARG A 494 -8.72 24.41 -7.92
CA ARG A 494 -9.19 25.10 -9.13
C ARG A 494 -8.85 26.58 -9.07
#